data_AF-S4VGT2-F1
#
_entry.id   AF-S4VGT2-F1
#
_cell.length_a   1.000
_cell.length_b   1.000
_cell.length_c   1.000
_cell.angle_alpha   90.00
_cell.angle_beta   90.00
_cell.angle_gamma   90.00
#
_symmetry.space_group_name_H-M   'P 1'
#
loop_
_entity.id
_entity.type
_entity.pdbx_description
1 polymer ?
#
loop_
_entity_poly.entity_id
_entity_poly.type
_entity_poly.pdbx_seq_one_letter_code
_entity_poly.pdbx_strand_id
1 'polypeptide(L)'
;HVTTSEAMSYYMWLEAMHGRFSGDFTGFDKSWSVTEQYLIPTEKDQPNTSMSRYDANKPATYAPEFQDPSKYPSPLDTSQPVGRDPINSQLTSAYGTSMLYGMHWIL
;
A
#
# COMPACT_ATOMS: atom_id res chain seq x y z
N HIS A 1 -17.84 7.89 9.50
CA HIS A 1 -17.45 8.52 8.22
C HIS A 1 -16.05 8.04 7.86
N VAL A 2 -15.94 6.77 7.46
CA VAL A 2 -14.67 6.23 6.93
C VAL A 2 -14.44 6.76 5.51
N THR A 3 -13.23 6.60 5.00
CA THR A 3 -12.89 6.80 3.57
C THR A 3 -12.17 5.56 3.02
N THR A 4 -11.95 5.52 1.71
CA THR A 4 -11.24 4.42 1.03
C THR A 4 -10.22 4.96 0.05
N SER A 5 -9.20 4.16 -0.28
CA SER A 5 -8.28 4.46 -1.37
C SER A 5 -9.00 4.60 -2.72
N GLU A 6 -10.14 3.91 -2.88
CA GLU A 6 -11.07 4.11 -3.99
C GLU A 6 -11.65 5.54 -4.01
N ALA A 7 -12.16 6.04 -2.89
CA ALA A 7 -12.68 7.41 -2.82
C ALA A 7 -11.60 8.45 -3.15
N MET A 8 -10.36 8.23 -2.69
CA MET A 8 -9.25 9.14 -2.99
C MET A 8 -8.81 9.11 -4.45
N SER A 9 -8.85 7.95 -5.12
CA SER A 9 -8.58 7.88 -6.56
C SER A 9 -9.67 8.59 -7.38
N TYR A 10 -10.94 8.50 -6.96
CA TYR A 10 -12.02 9.28 -7.57
C TYR A 10 -11.89 10.78 -7.27
N TYR A 11 -11.39 11.17 -6.11
CA TYR A 11 -11.10 12.58 -5.80
C TYR A 11 -10.06 13.15 -6.76
N MET A 12 -8.94 12.43 -6.97
CA MET A 12 -7.94 12.80 -7.97
C MET A 12 -8.55 12.91 -9.37
N TRP A 13 -9.38 11.95 -9.75
CA TRP A 13 -9.99 11.95 -11.09
C TRP A 13 -10.94 13.13 -11.29
N LEU A 14 -11.75 13.46 -10.28
CA LEU A 14 -12.65 14.61 -10.31
C LEU A 14 -11.87 15.92 -10.47
N GLU A 15 -10.82 16.11 -9.68
CA GLU A 15 -10.01 17.32 -9.71
C GLU A 15 -9.20 17.46 -11.01
N ALA A 16 -8.76 16.34 -11.61
CA ALA A 16 -8.17 16.34 -12.93
C ALA A 16 -9.15 16.85 -14.00
N MET A 17 -10.43 16.43 -13.90
CA MET A 17 -11.48 16.89 -14.81
C MET A 17 -11.84 18.36 -14.56
N HIS A 18 -11.86 18.81 -13.30
CA HIS A 18 -12.01 20.22 -12.97
C HIS A 18 -10.90 21.05 -13.64
N GLY A 19 -9.63 20.69 -13.44
CA GLY A 19 -8.49 21.39 -14.03
C GLY A 19 -8.50 21.39 -15.55
N ARG A 20 -9.01 20.32 -16.19
CA ARG A 20 -9.20 20.29 -17.64
C ARG A 20 -10.16 21.38 -18.14
N PHE A 21 -11.21 21.72 -17.39
CA PHE A 21 -12.19 22.72 -17.80
C PHE A 21 -11.87 24.14 -17.31
N SER A 22 -11.29 24.27 -16.11
CA SER A 22 -11.03 25.56 -15.46
C SER A 22 -9.63 26.11 -15.76
N GLY A 23 -8.66 25.24 -16.08
CA GLY A 23 -7.24 25.58 -16.09
C GLY A 23 -6.61 25.65 -14.69
N ASP A 24 -7.36 25.40 -13.63
CA ASP A 24 -6.90 25.39 -12.24
C ASP A 24 -6.64 23.95 -11.77
N PHE A 25 -5.38 23.62 -11.51
CA PHE A 25 -4.94 22.30 -11.05
C PHE A 25 -4.61 22.26 -9.55
N THR A 26 -4.85 23.34 -8.81
CA THR A 26 -4.56 23.39 -7.37
C THR A 26 -5.34 22.35 -6.57
N GLY A 27 -6.59 22.07 -6.98
CA GLY A 27 -7.40 20.98 -6.40
C GLY A 27 -6.81 19.59 -6.66
N PHE A 28 -6.24 19.37 -7.84
CA PHE A 28 -5.61 18.12 -8.20
C PHE A 28 -4.34 17.88 -7.38
N ASP A 29 -3.47 18.87 -7.27
CA ASP A 29 -2.25 18.78 -6.43
C ASP A 29 -2.60 18.55 -4.95
N LYS A 30 -3.67 19.19 -4.48
CA LYS A 30 -4.20 18.99 -3.13
C LYS A 30 -4.72 17.57 -2.92
N SER A 31 -5.36 16.96 -3.91
CA SER A 31 -5.83 15.57 -3.81
C SER A 31 -4.70 14.56 -3.60
N TRP A 32 -3.55 14.78 -4.25
CA TRP A 32 -2.33 14.01 -4.04
C TRP A 32 -1.72 14.25 -2.66
N SER A 33 -1.62 15.52 -2.25
CA SER A 33 -1.06 15.88 -0.95
C SER A 33 -1.83 15.24 0.21
N VAL A 34 -3.17 15.25 0.14
CA VAL A 34 -4.04 14.57 1.14
C VAL A 34 -3.84 13.05 1.09
N THR A 35 -3.70 12.47 -0.10
CA THR A 35 -3.49 11.03 -0.25
C THR A 35 -2.17 10.58 0.37
N GLU A 36 -1.08 11.28 0.09
CA GLU A 36 0.24 10.97 0.66
C GLU A 36 0.26 11.14 2.17
N GLN A 37 -0.40 12.18 2.70
CA GLN A 37 -0.41 12.45 4.13
C GLN A 37 -1.21 11.42 4.94
N TYR A 38 -2.33 10.94 4.40
CA TYR A 38 -3.31 10.19 5.22
C TYR A 38 -3.53 8.74 4.79
N LEU A 39 -3.33 8.39 3.51
CA LEU A 39 -3.62 7.05 3.01
C LEU A 39 -2.37 6.25 2.65
N ILE A 40 -1.25 6.90 2.35
CA ILE A 40 0.04 6.23 2.19
C ILE A 40 0.71 6.17 3.57
N PRO A 41 0.95 4.98 4.14
CA PRO A 41 1.51 4.87 5.49
C PRO A 41 2.87 5.59 5.57
N THR A 42 3.05 6.44 6.58
CA THR A 42 4.27 7.24 6.76
C THR A 42 5.41 6.41 7.34
N GLU A 43 6.58 7.03 7.53
CA GLU A 43 7.72 6.41 8.23
C GLU A 43 7.39 5.91 9.65
N LYS A 44 6.36 6.48 10.29
CA LYS A 44 5.90 6.06 11.63
C LYS A 44 4.95 4.87 11.56
N ASP A 45 4.20 4.74 10.47
CA ASP A 45 3.17 3.71 10.30
C ASP A 45 3.75 2.43 9.70
N GLN A 46 4.83 2.53 8.91
CA GLN A 46 5.61 1.41 8.38
C GLN A 46 7.13 1.58 8.64
N PRO A 47 7.58 1.48 9.91
CA PRO A 47 8.95 1.80 10.28
C PRO A 47 10.00 1.09 9.42
N ASN A 48 10.88 1.86 8.78
CA ASN A 48 11.91 1.31 7.89
C ASN A 48 12.87 0.36 8.63
N THR A 49 13.01 0.48 9.95
CA THR A 49 13.77 -0.46 10.80
C THR A 49 13.21 -1.88 10.78
N SER A 50 11.90 -2.04 10.54
CA SER A 50 11.26 -3.34 10.32
C SER A 50 11.23 -3.70 8.84
N MET A 51 10.85 -2.75 7.96
CA MET A 51 10.74 -3.00 6.51
C MET A 51 12.07 -3.43 5.88
N SER A 52 13.20 -2.86 6.34
CA SER A 52 14.55 -3.23 5.88
C SER A 52 15.02 -4.63 6.32
N ARG A 53 14.25 -5.32 7.17
CA ARG A 53 14.52 -6.71 7.58
C ARG A 53 13.84 -7.73 6.68
N TYR A 54 13.11 -7.29 5.65
CA TYR A 54 12.48 -8.15 4.66
C TYR A 54 13.49 -9.07 3.96
N ASP A 55 13.13 -10.34 3.79
CA ASP A 55 13.89 -11.33 3.02
C ASP A 55 13.15 -11.66 1.72
N ALA A 56 13.66 -11.16 0.59
CA ALA A 56 13.08 -11.42 -0.72
C ALA A 56 13.08 -12.91 -1.12
N ASN A 57 13.88 -13.76 -0.47
CA ASN A 57 13.86 -15.21 -0.69
C ASN A 57 12.84 -15.93 0.19
N LYS A 58 12.31 -15.25 1.21
CA LYS A 58 11.26 -15.75 2.10
C LYS A 58 10.26 -14.61 2.43
N PRO A 59 9.43 -14.18 1.46
CA PRO A 59 8.56 -13.01 1.62
C PRO A 59 7.55 -13.10 2.76
N ALA A 60 7.05 -14.31 3.04
CA ALA A 60 6.00 -14.55 4.03
C ALA A 60 6.06 -16.00 4.56
N THR A 61 5.18 -16.32 5.51
CA THR A 61 4.85 -17.70 5.91
C THR A 61 3.45 -18.02 5.43
N TYR A 62 3.25 -19.17 4.83
CA TYR A 62 1.95 -19.60 4.31
C TYR A 62 0.91 -19.76 5.44
N ALA A 63 -0.33 -19.43 5.13
CA ALA A 63 -1.52 -19.81 5.88
C ALA A 63 -2.67 -20.07 4.89
N PRO A 64 -3.54 -21.08 5.12
CA PRO A 64 -4.69 -21.31 4.25
C PRO A 64 -5.78 -20.26 4.42
N GLU A 65 -6.50 -19.97 3.35
CA GLU A 65 -7.80 -19.29 3.41
C GLU A 65 -8.92 -20.32 3.62
N PHE A 66 -10.00 -19.91 4.29
CA PHE A 66 -11.14 -20.78 4.58
C PHE A 66 -12.44 -20.22 4.04
N GLN A 67 -13.35 -21.12 3.66
CA GLN A 67 -14.67 -20.77 3.11
C GLN A 67 -15.65 -20.25 4.16
N ASP A 68 -15.31 -20.34 5.46
CA ASP A 68 -16.17 -19.88 6.55
C ASP A 68 -15.35 -19.15 7.63
N PRO A 69 -15.80 -17.99 8.13
CA PRO A 69 -15.09 -17.21 9.16
C PRO A 69 -14.87 -17.96 10.48
N SER A 70 -15.73 -18.90 10.86
CA SER A 70 -15.59 -19.68 12.10
C SER A 70 -14.34 -20.56 12.14
N LYS A 71 -13.68 -20.75 10.99
CA LYS A 71 -12.43 -21.52 10.88
C LYS A 71 -11.18 -20.67 11.13
N TYR A 72 -11.32 -19.36 11.31
CA TYR A 72 -10.22 -18.50 11.74
C TYR A 72 -10.05 -18.57 13.27
N PRO A 73 -8.82 -18.43 13.81
CA PRO A 73 -7.58 -18.00 13.14
C PRO A 73 -6.93 -19.11 12.29
N SER A 74 -6.42 -18.71 11.13
CA SER A 74 -5.73 -19.64 10.22
C SER A 74 -4.31 -19.97 10.72
N PRO A 75 -3.91 -21.26 10.77
CA PRO A 75 -2.60 -21.65 11.26
C PRO A 75 -1.51 -21.32 10.24
N LEU A 76 -0.40 -20.75 10.72
CA LEU A 76 0.82 -20.60 9.93
C LEU A 76 1.49 -21.95 9.73
N ASP A 77 1.95 -22.23 8.52
CA ASP A 77 2.73 -23.44 8.19
C ASP A 77 4.04 -23.05 7.49
N THR A 78 5.15 -23.15 8.23
CA THR A 78 6.51 -22.85 7.71
C THR A 78 7.08 -23.93 6.79
N SER A 79 6.43 -25.09 6.69
CA SER A 79 6.86 -26.19 5.82
C SER A 79 6.37 -26.05 4.38
N GLN A 80 5.34 -25.21 4.14
CA GLN A 80 4.85 -24.97 2.79
C GLN A 80 5.83 -24.14 1.97
N PRO A 81 5.98 -24.44 0.67
CA PRO A 81 6.87 -23.70 -0.22
C PRO A 81 6.38 -22.26 -0.41
N VAL A 82 7.33 -21.32 -0.40
CA VAL A 82 7.11 -19.90 -0.71
C VAL A 82 8.10 -19.47 -1.78
N GLY A 83 7.63 -18.72 -2.78
CA GLY A 83 8.47 -18.22 -3.88
C GLY A 83 9.41 -17.09 -3.47
N ARG A 84 10.23 -16.64 -4.42
CA ARG A 84 11.08 -15.44 -4.27
C ARG A 84 10.37 -14.22 -4.83
N ASP A 85 10.54 -13.07 -4.18
CA ASP A 85 10.10 -11.77 -4.67
C ASP A 85 11.16 -11.16 -5.60
N PRO A 86 10.86 -10.98 -6.90
CA PRO A 86 11.82 -10.48 -7.88
C PRO A 86 11.91 -8.95 -7.96
N ILE A 87 11.04 -8.19 -7.30
CA ILE A 87 10.93 -6.73 -7.49
C ILE A 87 11.42 -5.91 -6.30
N ASN A 88 11.52 -6.48 -5.10
CA ASN A 88 11.99 -5.73 -3.92
C ASN A 88 13.37 -5.06 -4.11
N SER A 89 14.33 -5.76 -4.71
CA SER A 89 15.66 -5.20 -4.98
C SER A 89 15.64 -4.05 -5.99
N GLN A 90 14.71 -4.08 -6.94
CA GLN A 90 14.54 -3.03 -7.94
C GLN A 90 13.95 -1.77 -7.28
N LEU A 91 12.91 -1.95 -6.46
CA LEU A 91 12.25 -0.85 -5.75
C LEU A 91 13.20 -0.19 -4.74
N THR A 92 13.86 -0.98 -3.90
CA THR A 92 14.81 -0.44 -2.90
C THR A 92 15.99 0.28 -3.55
N SER A 93 16.50 -0.23 -4.68
CA SER A 93 17.55 0.42 -5.47
C SER A 93 17.09 1.75 -6.07
N ALA A 94 15.88 1.81 -6.62
CA ALA A 94 15.35 3.01 -7.26
C ALA A 94 14.99 4.11 -6.26
N TYR A 95 14.43 3.74 -5.09
CA TYR A 95 13.82 4.69 -4.15
C TYR A 95 14.59 4.89 -2.85
N GLY A 96 15.67 4.12 -2.60
CA GLY A 96 16.52 4.30 -1.42
C GLY A 96 15.86 4.00 -0.07
N THR A 97 14.72 3.30 -0.07
CA THR A 97 13.94 2.94 1.12
C THR A 97 13.31 1.56 0.95
N SER A 98 13.05 0.85 2.06
CA SER A 98 12.29 -0.41 2.06
C SER A 98 10.81 -0.21 2.38
N MET A 99 10.39 1.03 2.66
CA MET A 99 8.98 1.39 2.81
C MET A 99 8.26 1.30 1.46
N LEU A 100 6.98 0.93 1.48
CA LEU A 100 6.16 0.76 0.29
C LEU A 100 5.29 1.99 0.05
N TYR A 101 5.36 2.55 -1.15
CA TYR A 101 4.56 3.70 -1.56
C TYR A 101 3.26 3.23 -2.23
N GLY A 102 2.24 2.93 -1.40
CA GLY A 102 0.92 2.51 -1.85
C GLY A 102 -0.14 2.83 -0.80
N MET A 103 -1.35 3.17 -1.26
CA MET A 103 -2.46 3.52 -0.36
C MET A 103 -2.94 2.29 0.43
N HIS A 104 -3.10 2.44 1.74
CA HIS A 104 -3.95 1.53 2.51
C HIS A 104 -5.42 1.72 2.11
N TRP A 105 -6.20 0.65 2.15
CA TRP A 105 -7.47 0.60 1.43
C TRP A 105 -8.64 1.30 2.13
N ILE A 106 -8.61 1.39 3.47
CA ILE A 106 -9.65 2.00 4.29
C ILE A 106 -9.03 2.85 5.39
N LEU A 107 -9.62 3.99 5.71
CA LEU A 107 -9.24 4.85 6.83
C LEU A 107 -10.48 5.28 7.62
#